data_AF-A0A183GVW8-F1
#
_entry.id   AF-A0A183GVW8-F1
#
_cell.length_a   1.000
_cell.length_b   1.000
_cell.length_c   1.000
_cell.angle_alpha   90.00
_cell.angle_beta   90.00
_cell.angle_gamma   90.00
#
_symmetry.space_group_name_H-M   'P 1'
#
loop_
_entity.id
_entity.type
_entity.pdbx_description
1 polymer ?
#
loop_
_entity_poly.entity_id
_entity_poly.type
_entity_poly.pdbx_seq_one_letter_code
_entity_poly.pdbx_strand_id
1 'polypeptide(L)'
;MVVRCKGVARFLLELSHRVPQHCSSARASSSAEPKTEERSLVHVEHHFQSIPRPKRNKETFMAAVSAFRENKPRGHVEFINTALKYIKDYGIHKDLDVYKALLNIFPKGKMIPQNTFQRIFLHYPMQQNCCVKVLDEMEWHGVHPDKEIHDIVVNAFGEWNFATRKVRLQR
;
A
#
# COMPACT_ATOMS: atom_id res chain seq x y z
N MET A 1 19.84 62.90 19.51
CA MET A 1 20.56 62.92 18.22
C MET A 1 20.14 61.69 17.43
N VAL A 2 19.25 61.87 16.45
CA VAL A 2 18.72 60.81 15.59
C VAL A 2 19.17 61.16 14.17
N VAL A 3 20.09 60.38 13.62
CA VAL A 3 20.55 60.57 12.24
C VAL A 3 19.60 59.82 11.31
N ARG A 4 19.08 60.56 10.33
CA ARG A 4 18.14 60.17 9.30
C ARG A 4 18.78 60.48 7.95
N CYS A 5 18.99 59.47 7.11
CA CYS A 5 19.10 59.60 5.66
C CYS A 5 18.11 58.59 5.07
N LYS A 6 16.94 58.98 4.51
CA LYS A 6 16.72 59.53 3.15
C LYS A 6 17.50 58.70 2.12
N GLY A 7 16.93 57.99 1.15
CA GLY A 7 15.62 58.00 0.52
C GLY A 7 15.82 57.79 -0.99
N VAL A 8 14.73 57.55 -1.72
CA VAL A 8 14.58 57.62 -3.20
C VAL A 8 15.05 56.36 -3.97
N ALA A 9 14.43 55.90 -5.05
CA ALA A 9 13.06 55.60 -5.48
C ALA A 9 13.18 55.09 -6.94
N ARG A 10 12.21 54.27 -7.39
CA ARG A 10 11.85 53.96 -8.80
C ARG A 10 12.86 53.13 -9.63
N PHE A 11 12.49 52.40 -10.69
CA PHE A 11 11.29 51.76 -11.24
C PHE A 11 11.81 51.10 -12.54
N LEU A 12 11.24 49.95 -12.94
CA LEU A 12 11.16 49.36 -14.29
C LEU A 12 12.12 48.25 -14.79
N LEU A 13 11.41 47.32 -15.46
CA LEU A 13 11.71 46.52 -16.66
C LEU A 13 12.19 45.06 -16.47
N GLU A 14 11.19 44.18 -16.39
CA GLU A 14 10.91 43.05 -17.30
C GLU A 14 12.05 42.43 -18.15
N LEU A 15 12.01 41.09 -18.17
CA LEU A 15 12.31 40.15 -19.26
C LEU A 15 13.73 39.62 -19.48
N SER A 16 13.78 38.27 -19.41
CA SER A 16 14.32 37.36 -20.43
C SER A 16 15.76 36.81 -20.26
N HIS A 17 15.78 35.50 -19.97
CA HIS A 17 16.62 34.45 -20.57
C HIS A 17 18.13 34.29 -20.28
N ARG A 18 18.43 33.02 -19.94
CA ARG A 18 19.53 32.13 -20.40
C ARG A 18 20.91 32.15 -19.70
N VAL A 19 21.06 31.14 -18.82
CA VAL A 19 22.13 30.12 -18.65
C VAL A 19 23.36 30.20 -19.59
N PRO A 20 24.57 29.93 -19.07
CA PRO A 20 25.22 28.65 -19.41
C PRO A 20 26.00 28.02 -18.23
N GLN A 21 25.76 26.73 -17.98
CA GLN A 21 26.78 25.83 -17.42
C GLN A 21 26.92 24.64 -18.38
N HIS A 22 28.14 24.43 -18.88
CA HIS A 22 28.48 23.30 -19.73
C HIS A 22 29.74 22.64 -19.15
N CYS A 23 29.59 21.42 -18.67
CA CYS A 23 30.59 20.36 -18.78
C CYS A 23 29.82 19.07 -19.06
N SER A 24 30.02 18.55 -20.26
CA SER A 24 29.33 17.38 -20.79
C SER A 24 29.98 16.09 -20.27
N SER A 25 29.17 15.17 -19.74
CA SER A 25 29.39 13.74 -19.94
C SER A 25 28.04 13.07 -20.15
N ALA A 26 27.98 12.23 -21.16
CA ALA A 26 26.77 11.67 -21.72
C ALA A 26 26.49 10.26 -21.19
N ARG A 27 25.21 9.87 -21.26
CA ARG A 27 24.64 8.50 -21.18
C ARG A 27 24.67 7.87 -19.78
N ALA A 28 23.66 7.15 -19.31
CA ALA A 28 22.48 6.57 -19.94
C ALA A 28 21.36 6.46 -18.89
N SER A 29 20.12 6.73 -19.31
CA SER A 29 18.95 6.20 -18.64
C SER A 29 18.96 4.68 -18.74
N SER A 30 19.13 3.99 -17.63
CA SER A 30 18.66 2.62 -17.48
C SER A 30 18.00 2.49 -16.11
N SER A 31 16.74 2.91 -16.04
CA SER A 31 15.78 2.36 -15.09
C SER A 31 15.59 0.89 -15.45
N ALA A 32 16.49 0.04 -14.97
CA ALA A 32 16.44 -1.40 -15.14
C ALA A 32 15.85 -2.01 -13.86
N GLU A 33 14.53 -1.97 -13.74
CA GLU A 33 13.67 -2.93 -13.02
C GLU A 33 12.33 -2.85 -13.77
N PRO A 34 11.80 -3.92 -14.40
CA PRO A 34 11.24 -5.09 -13.69
C PRO A 34 11.40 -6.42 -14.46
N LYS A 35 12.05 -7.43 -13.87
CA LYS A 35 11.95 -8.83 -14.40
C LYS A 35 11.51 -9.84 -13.35
N THR A 36 11.68 -9.52 -12.08
CA THR A 36 11.30 -10.39 -10.96
C THR A 36 9.85 -10.14 -10.52
N GLU A 37 9.41 -8.89 -10.51
CA GLU A 37 8.03 -8.51 -10.13
C GLU A 37 7.02 -9.12 -11.11
N GLU A 38 7.22 -8.96 -12.42
CA GLU A 38 6.31 -9.47 -13.45
C GLU A 38 6.15 -11.00 -13.39
N ARG A 39 7.24 -11.74 -13.17
CA ARG A 39 7.20 -13.21 -13.09
C ARG A 39 6.47 -13.70 -11.83
N SER A 40 6.62 -12.98 -10.70
CA SER A 40 5.89 -13.29 -9.46
C SER A 40 4.40 -12.99 -9.58
N LEU A 41 4.04 -11.89 -10.26
CA LEU A 41 2.65 -11.48 -10.52
C LEU A 41 1.93 -12.49 -11.41
N VAL A 42 2.58 -12.97 -12.48
CA VAL A 42 2.03 -13.99 -13.37
C VAL A 42 1.74 -15.29 -12.59
N HIS A 43 2.59 -15.65 -11.62
CA HIS A 43 2.37 -16.85 -10.81
C HIS A 43 1.21 -16.73 -9.82
N VAL A 44 1.02 -15.54 -9.24
CA VAL A 44 -0.10 -15.24 -8.33
C VAL A 44 -1.43 -15.21 -9.10
N GLU A 45 -1.45 -14.56 -10.25
CA GLU A 45 -2.65 -14.46 -11.09
C GLU A 45 -3.12 -15.84 -11.59
N HIS A 46 -2.17 -16.73 -11.92
CA HIS A 46 -2.48 -18.10 -12.33
C HIS A 46 -3.24 -18.89 -11.25
N HIS A 47 -2.99 -18.66 -9.95
CA HIS A 47 -3.72 -19.36 -8.88
C HIS A 47 -5.23 -19.06 -8.91
N PHE A 48 -5.61 -17.81 -9.18
CA PHE A 48 -7.03 -17.41 -9.19
C PHE A 48 -7.69 -17.62 -10.57
N GLN A 49 -6.92 -17.51 -11.66
CA GLN A 49 -7.42 -17.70 -13.02
C GLN A 49 -7.58 -19.17 -13.41
N SER A 50 -6.71 -20.05 -12.92
CA SER A 50 -6.78 -21.49 -13.23
C SER A 50 -8.04 -22.17 -12.70
N ILE A 51 -8.73 -21.56 -11.74
CA ILE A 51 -10.01 -22.04 -11.20
C ILE A 51 -11.14 -21.60 -12.16
N PRO A 52 -11.85 -22.56 -12.80
CA PRO A 52 -12.98 -22.23 -13.68
C PRO A 52 -14.06 -21.46 -12.91
N ARG A 53 -14.67 -20.46 -13.56
CA ARG A 53 -15.78 -19.66 -13.00
C ARG A 53 -16.83 -20.45 -12.21
N PRO A 54 -17.35 -21.62 -12.67
CA PRO A 54 -18.36 -22.37 -11.92
C PRO A 54 -17.85 -23.03 -10.62
N LYS A 55 -16.53 -23.09 -10.40
CA LYS A 55 -15.90 -23.63 -9.19
C LYS A 55 -15.35 -22.54 -8.27
N ARG A 56 -15.59 -21.27 -8.58
CA ARG A 56 -15.15 -20.11 -7.78
C ARG A 56 -16.09 -19.93 -6.61
N ASN A 57 -15.73 -20.52 -5.47
CA ASN A 57 -16.49 -20.50 -4.23
C ASN A 57 -15.59 -20.02 -3.09
N LYS A 58 -16.19 -19.68 -1.94
CA LYS A 58 -15.46 -19.28 -0.72
C LYS A 58 -14.37 -20.29 -0.35
N GLU A 59 -14.67 -21.59 -0.44
CA GLU A 59 -13.73 -22.66 -0.10
C GLU A 59 -12.47 -22.65 -0.98
N THR A 60 -12.63 -22.51 -2.30
CA THR A 60 -11.50 -22.52 -3.23
C THR A 60 -10.63 -21.27 -3.07
N PHE A 61 -11.25 -20.12 -2.78
CA PHE A 61 -10.53 -18.91 -2.44
C PHE A 61 -9.73 -19.05 -1.13
N MET A 62 -10.37 -19.55 -0.07
CA MET A 62 -9.73 -19.73 1.24
C MET A 62 -8.60 -20.77 1.20
N ALA A 63 -8.74 -21.82 0.37
CA ALA A 63 -7.67 -22.78 0.12
C ALA A 63 -6.45 -22.11 -0.54
N ALA A 64 -6.66 -21.24 -1.54
CA ALA A 64 -5.57 -20.49 -2.18
C ALA A 64 -4.86 -19.54 -1.19
N VAL A 65 -5.62 -18.84 -0.35
CA VAL A 65 -5.07 -17.99 0.73
C VAL A 65 -4.24 -18.81 1.72
N SER A 66 -4.73 -20.00 2.10
CA SER A 66 -4.04 -20.88 3.05
C SER A 66 -2.74 -21.44 2.46
N ALA A 67 -2.77 -21.90 1.20
CA ALA A 67 -1.59 -22.38 0.49
C ALA A 67 -0.50 -21.29 0.33
N PHE A 68 -0.91 -20.04 0.10
CA PHE A 68 0.02 -18.90 0.08
C PHE A 68 0.66 -18.68 1.46
N ARG A 69 -0.14 -18.78 2.52
CA ARG A 69 0.32 -18.54 3.90
C ARG A 69 1.31 -19.59 4.41
N GLU A 70 1.15 -20.85 4.02
CA GLU A 70 2.06 -21.95 4.39
C GLU A 70 3.48 -21.72 3.87
N ASN A 71 3.60 -21.31 2.61
CA ASN A 71 4.88 -21.12 1.95
C ASN A 71 5.58 -19.79 2.30
N LYS A 72 4.90 -18.89 3.03
CA LYS A 72 5.34 -17.53 3.40
C LYS A 72 6.18 -16.84 2.29
N PRO A 73 5.73 -16.84 1.03
CA PRO A 73 6.53 -16.29 -0.04
C PRO A 73 6.64 -14.76 0.13
N ARG A 74 7.69 -14.18 -0.46
CA ARG A 74 7.71 -12.73 -0.71
C ARG A 74 6.54 -12.39 -1.63
N GLY A 75 6.05 -11.15 -1.56
CA GLY A 75 5.03 -10.67 -2.47
C GLY A 75 3.59 -10.73 -1.92
N HIS A 76 3.43 -10.57 -0.61
CA HIS A 76 2.11 -10.53 0.05
C HIS A 76 1.24 -9.38 -0.44
N VAL A 77 1.84 -8.24 -0.81
CA VAL A 77 1.10 -7.08 -1.32
C VAL A 77 0.46 -7.39 -2.66
N GLU A 78 1.22 -8.02 -3.55
CA GLU A 78 0.84 -8.45 -4.89
C GLU A 78 -0.25 -9.51 -4.83
N PHE A 79 -0.11 -10.47 -3.91
CA PHE A 79 -1.11 -11.48 -3.66
C PHE A 79 -2.43 -10.87 -3.19
N ILE A 80 -2.41 -10.01 -2.16
CA ILE A 80 -3.62 -9.36 -1.65
C ILE A 80 -4.27 -8.50 -2.73
N ASN A 81 -3.49 -7.68 -3.45
CA ASN A 81 -4.03 -6.84 -4.52
C ASN A 81 -4.71 -7.66 -5.63
N THR A 82 -4.11 -8.79 -6.01
CA THR A 82 -4.71 -9.69 -7.00
C THR A 82 -5.97 -10.35 -6.43
N ALA A 83 -5.91 -10.85 -5.19
CA ALA A 83 -7.03 -11.48 -4.52
C ALA A 83 -8.25 -10.54 -4.45
N LEU A 84 -8.05 -9.26 -4.10
CA LEU A 84 -9.09 -8.23 -4.07
C LEU A 84 -9.81 -8.08 -5.42
N LYS A 85 -9.10 -8.18 -6.56
CA LYS A 85 -9.73 -8.13 -7.90
C LYS A 85 -10.73 -9.25 -8.12
N TYR A 86 -10.46 -10.44 -7.57
CA TYR A 86 -11.28 -11.64 -7.76
C TYR A 86 -12.36 -11.82 -6.69
N ILE A 87 -12.36 -11.07 -5.58
CA ILE A 87 -13.37 -11.21 -4.52
C ILE A 87 -14.81 -11.06 -5.05
N LYS A 88 -15.04 -10.13 -5.99
CA LYS A 88 -16.35 -9.95 -6.66
C LYS A 88 -16.70 -11.15 -7.54
N ASP A 89 -15.74 -11.63 -8.32
CA ASP A 89 -15.90 -12.78 -9.21
C ASP A 89 -16.25 -14.08 -8.45
N TYR A 90 -15.75 -14.23 -7.24
CA TYR A 90 -16.04 -15.36 -6.36
C TYR A 90 -17.32 -15.17 -5.55
N GLY A 91 -17.96 -14.00 -5.63
CA GLY A 91 -19.19 -13.69 -4.88
C GLY A 91 -19.00 -13.48 -3.38
N ILE A 92 -17.75 -13.38 -2.90
CA ILE A 92 -17.39 -13.36 -1.46
C ILE A 92 -17.11 -11.95 -0.90
N HIS A 93 -17.44 -10.91 -1.67
CA HIS A 93 -17.18 -9.50 -1.33
C HIS A 93 -17.87 -8.97 -0.07
N LYS A 94 -18.84 -9.71 0.49
CA LYS A 94 -19.50 -9.35 1.75
C LYS A 94 -19.05 -10.18 2.94
N ASP A 95 -18.19 -11.18 2.73
CA ASP A 95 -17.73 -12.08 3.79
C ASP A 95 -16.61 -11.43 4.61
N LEU A 96 -16.89 -11.13 5.88
CA LEU A 96 -15.90 -10.58 6.81
C LEU A 96 -14.69 -11.52 7.00
N ASP A 97 -14.92 -12.83 7.06
CA ASP A 97 -13.87 -13.85 7.26
C ASP A 97 -12.81 -13.82 6.16
N VAL A 98 -13.21 -13.48 4.93
CA VAL A 98 -12.31 -13.40 3.77
C VAL A 98 -11.35 -12.23 3.95
N TYR A 99 -11.85 -11.07 4.37
CA TYR A 99 -11.02 -9.91 4.68
C TYR A 99 -10.08 -10.19 5.86
N LYS A 100 -10.55 -10.87 6.92
CA LYS A 100 -9.69 -11.34 8.03
C LYS A 100 -8.57 -12.25 7.52
N ALA A 101 -8.87 -13.18 6.62
CA ALA A 101 -7.88 -14.09 6.06
C ALA A 101 -6.81 -13.34 5.26
N LEU A 102 -7.21 -12.36 4.44
CA LEU A 102 -6.29 -11.52 3.67
C LEU A 102 -5.39 -10.67 4.56
N LEU A 103 -5.93 -10.06 5.62
CA LEU A 103 -5.13 -9.30 6.58
C LEU A 103 -4.16 -10.20 7.36
N ASN A 104 -4.52 -11.45 7.63
CA ASN A 104 -3.62 -12.42 8.29
C ASN A 104 -2.45 -12.92 7.42
N ILE A 105 -2.39 -12.52 6.14
CA ILE A 105 -1.24 -12.78 5.26
C ILE A 105 -0.05 -11.90 5.66
N PHE A 106 -0.31 -10.70 6.21
CA PHE A 106 0.75 -9.83 6.69
C PHE A 106 1.54 -10.50 7.83
N PRO A 107 2.89 -10.44 7.82
CA PRO A 107 3.68 -11.01 8.89
C PRO A 107 3.47 -10.25 10.20
N LYS A 108 2.96 -10.94 11.22
CA LYS A 108 2.73 -10.37 12.56
C LYS A 108 4.05 -10.02 13.24
N GLY A 109 4.11 -8.90 13.93
CA GLY A 109 5.27 -8.45 14.73
C GLY A 109 6.46 -7.92 13.93
N LYS A 110 6.71 -8.42 12.71
CA LYS A 110 7.89 -8.04 11.91
C LYS A 110 7.88 -6.60 11.41
N MET A 111 6.69 -6.01 11.28
CA MET A 111 6.51 -4.67 10.73
C MET A 111 6.22 -3.62 11.81
N ILE A 112 6.45 -3.96 13.09
CA ILE A 112 6.26 -3.05 14.23
C ILE A 112 7.52 -2.18 14.41
N PRO A 113 7.41 -0.85 14.26
CA PRO A 113 8.55 0.04 14.47
C PRO A 113 9.02 -0.01 15.94
N GLN A 114 10.31 -0.29 16.14
CA GLN A 114 10.90 -0.38 17.48
C GLN A 114 11.40 0.98 17.97
N ASN A 115 11.85 1.83 17.06
CA ASN A 115 12.48 3.11 17.39
C ASN A 115 11.58 4.32 17.08
N THR A 116 11.73 5.40 17.84
CA THR A 116 10.95 6.65 17.65
C THR A 116 11.10 7.21 16.22
N PHE A 117 12.29 7.12 15.63
CA PHE A 117 12.50 7.51 14.22
C PHE A 117 11.74 6.64 13.21
N GLN A 118 11.64 5.33 13.45
CA GLN A 118 10.82 4.42 12.63
C GLN A 118 9.32 4.60 12.85
N ARG A 119 8.93 5.27 13.93
CA ARG A 119 7.53 5.66 14.19
C ARG A 119 7.17 6.95 13.47
N ILE A 120 8.13 7.85 13.35
CA ILE A 120 8.00 9.12 12.62
C ILE A 120 8.02 8.87 11.11
N PHE A 121 8.95 8.05 10.62
CA PHE A 121 9.00 7.66 9.22
C PHE A 121 8.09 6.45 8.98
N LEU A 122 7.22 6.50 7.98
CA LEU A 122 6.24 5.44 7.68
C LEU A 122 6.95 4.08 7.43
N HIS A 123 7.06 3.23 8.45
CA HIS A 123 7.75 1.94 8.35
C HIS A 123 6.92 0.95 7.54
N TYR A 124 7.46 0.42 6.43
CA TYR A 124 6.76 -0.43 5.46
C TYR A 124 5.58 0.24 4.71
N PRO A 125 5.85 1.29 3.91
CA PRO A 125 4.81 2.10 3.25
C PRO A 125 3.94 1.31 2.27
N MET A 126 4.50 0.37 1.53
CA MET A 126 3.74 -0.42 0.53
C MET A 126 2.75 -1.38 1.19
N GLN A 127 3.15 -2.00 2.28
CA GLN A 127 2.32 -2.94 3.04
C GLN A 127 1.19 -2.23 3.77
N GLN A 128 1.50 -1.08 4.35
CA GLN A 128 0.53 -0.18 4.95
C GLN A 128 -0.51 0.29 3.92
N ASN A 129 -0.08 0.77 2.75
CA ASN A 129 -1.00 1.15 1.68
C ASN A 129 -1.88 -0.02 1.21
N CYS A 130 -1.33 -1.23 1.14
CA CYS A 130 -2.10 -2.43 0.84
C CYS A 130 -3.15 -2.73 1.91
N CYS A 131 -2.80 -2.61 3.19
CA CYS A 131 -3.75 -2.76 4.30
C CYS A 131 -4.90 -1.74 4.20
N VAL A 132 -4.61 -0.48 3.87
CA VAL A 132 -5.64 0.56 3.68
C VAL A 132 -6.56 0.19 2.52
N LYS A 133 -6.03 -0.29 1.38
CA LYS A 133 -6.84 -0.75 0.26
C LYS A 133 -7.82 -1.87 0.65
N VAL A 134 -7.41 -2.80 1.52
CA VAL A 134 -8.31 -3.85 2.03
C VAL A 134 -9.45 -3.23 2.84
N LEU A 135 -9.14 -2.28 3.73
CA LEU A 135 -10.14 -1.57 4.53
C LEU A 135 -11.04 -0.65 3.68
N ASP A 136 -10.53 -0.05 2.61
CA ASP A 136 -11.29 0.72 1.62
C ASP A 136 -12.28 -0.19 0.87
N GLU A 137 -11.84 -1.36 0.41
CA GLU A 137 -12.71 -2.33 -0.27
C GLU A 137 -13.83 -2.84 0.66
N MET A 138 -13.54 -3.07 1.94
CA MET A 138 -14.57 -3.42 2.92
C MET A 138 -15.64 -2.33 3.03
N GLU A 139 -15.23 -1.08 3.16
CA GLU A 139 -16.13 0.07 3.22
C GLU A 139 -16.96 0.22 1.94
N TRP A 140 -16.33 0.07 0.78
CA TRP A 140 -17.00 0.10 -0.52
C TRP A 140 -18.07 -1.00 -0.65
N HIS A 141 -17.86 -2.14 -0.01
CA HIS A 141 -18.79 -3.27 0.02
C HIS A 141 -19.78 -3.25 1.19
N GLY A 142 -19.74 -2.24 2.04
CA GLY A 142 -20.61 -2.11 3.21
C GLY A 142 -20.28 -3.10 4.33
N VAL A 143 -19.07 -3.65 4.34
CA VAL A 143 -18.57 -4.57 5.38
C VAL A 143 -17.86 -3.75 6.44
N HIS A 144 -18.38 -3.77 7.67
CA HIS A 144 -17.78 -3.03 8.77
C HIS A 144 -16.65 -3.84 9.42
N PRO A 145 -15.49 -3.22 9.71
CA PRO A 145 -14.42 -3.90 10.43
C PRO A 145 -14.82 -4.16 11.88
N ASP A 146 -14.58 -5.38 12.35
CA ASP A 146 -14.80 -5.76 13.74
C ASP A 146 -13.54 -5.53 14.60
N LYS A 147 -13.66 -5.83 15.89
CA LYS A 147 -12.54 -5.73 16.82
C LYS A 147 -11.38 -6.65 16.42
N GLU A 148 -11.66 -7.83 15.87
CA GLU A 148 -10.63 -8.76 15.43
C GLU A 148 -9.79 -8.20 14.28
N ILE A 149 -10.42 -7.53 13.31
CA ILE A 149 -9.69 -6.85 12.22
C ILE A 149 -8.78 -5.77 12.77
N HIS A 150 -9.27 -4.97 13.72
CA HIS A 150 -8.43 -3.98 14.40
C HIS A 150 -7.22 -4.66 15.07
N ASP A 151 -7.43 -5.74 15.80
CA ASP A 151 -6.38 -6.46 16.50
C ASP A 151 -5.38 -7.10 15.52
N ILE A 152 -5.82 -7.59 14.36
CA ILE A 152 -4.92 -8.11 13.30
C ILE A 152 -4.03 -6.99 12.76
N VAL A 153 -4.60 -5.82 12.46
CA VAL A 153 -3.86 -4.67 11.91
C VAL A 153 -2.82 -4.17 12.93
N VAL A 154 -3.21 -4.04 14.20
CA VAL A 154 -2.29 -3.64 15.27
C VAL A 154 -1.19 -4.68 15.48
N ASN A 155 -1.49 -5.97 15.41
CA ASN A 155 -0.48 -7.02 15.54
C ASN A 155 0.49 -7.07 14.33
N ALA A 156 0.05 -6.64 13.15
CA ALA A 156 0.89 -6.59 11.96
C ALA A 156 1.80 -5.35 11.95
N PHE A 157 1.25 -4.15 12.19
CA PHE A 157 1.92 -2.87 11.97
C PHE A 157 2.19 -2.05 13.24
N GLY A 158 1.72 -2.53 14.40
CA GLY A 158 1.74 -1.79 15.65
C GLY A 158 0.59 -0.78 15.74
N GLU A 159 0.64 0.07 16.76
CA GLU A 159 -0.33 1.13 16.97
C GLU A 159 -0.17 2.20 15.87
N TRP A 160 -0.97 2.06 14.80
CA TRP A 160 -0.73 2.76 13.55
C TRP A 160 -1.64 3.99 13.41
N ASN A 161 -1.09 5.20 13.52
CA ASN A 161 -1.89 6.44 13.53
C ASN A 161 -2.79 6.66 12.30
N PHE A 162 -2.56 6.01 11.15
CA PHE A 162 -3.36 6.23 9.93
C PHE A 162 -4.52 5.23 9.79
N ALA A 163 -4.28 3.91 9.83
CA ALA A 163 -5.37 2.93 9.75
C ALA A 163 -6.22 2.88 11.03
N THR A 164 -5.62 3.07 12.21
CA THR A 164 -6.39 3.06 13.47
C THR A 164 -7.35 4.24 13.54
N ARG A 165 -6.99 5.39 12.93
CA ARG A 165 -7.95 6.51 12.76
C ARG A 165 -9.10 6.09 11.85
N LYS A 166 -8.81 5.46 10.70
CA LYS A 166 -9.87 4.99 9.79
C LYS A 166 -10.83 4.01 10.47
N VAL A 167 -10.30 2.99 11.16
CA VAL A 167 -11.10 1.97 11.85
C VAL A 167 -11.90 2.56 13.03
N ARG A 168 -11.34 3.53 13.77
CA ARG A 168 -12.06 4.20 14.87
C ARG A 168 -13.19 5.13 14.40
N LEU A 169 -13.16 5.58 13.15
CA LEU A 169 -14.17 6.48 12.56
C LEU A 169 -15.42 5.74 12.03
N GLN A 170 -15.40 4.40 11.95
CA GLN A 170 -16.50 3.58 11.43
C GLN A 170 -17.33 2.91 12.55
N ARG A 171 -17.31 3.47 13.78
CA ARG A 171 -18.16 3.06 14.89
C ARG A 171 -19.49 3.79 14.92
#